data_AF-A0A2N3FLS6-F1
#
_entry.id   AF-A0A2N3FLS6-F1
#
_cell.length_a   1.000
_cell.length_b   1.000
_cell.length_c   1.000
_cell.angle_alpha   90.00
_cell.angle_beta   90.00
_cell.angle_gamma   90.00
#
_symmetry.space_group_name_H-M   'P 1'
#
loop_
_entity.id
_entity.type
_entity.pdbx_description
1 polymer ?
#
loop_
_entity_poly.entity_id
_entity_poly.type
_entity_poly.pdbx_seq_one_letter_code
_entity_poly.pdbx_strand_id
1 'polypeptide(L)'
;MRTRFDPASTGWRIGTAAEPRAGQLWCPWDRTAGVIGPQGSGKTLDVLTPALLSAPGAALVTLTKTDDLLLSLTARQDHERPVAVLDPFGLAEGLPELIWDPIRGCTDPITAERRAKAFAAGTIHATTTGDSGDASARFYAAEAAKVLMAYLHAAALTGATLDTVLRWVANPTGSPEPAEILLSHPHAAPFWHGLLQGAITGDERTTGNTITTAQQAMSLFFQPDTR
;
A
#
# COMPACT_ATOMS: atom_id res chain seq x y z
N MET A 1 40.91 -3.10 -23.34
CA MET A 1 40.47 -3.67 -22.05
C MET A 1 38.97 -3.99 -22.20
N ARG A 2 38.60 -5.25 -22.39
CA ARG A 2 37.18 -5.65 -22.52
C ARG A 2 36.52 -5.52 -21.16
N THR A 3 35.55 -4.63 -21.01
CA THR A 3 34.67 -4.59 -19.84
C THR A 3 34.01 -5.97 -19.71
N ARG A 4 34.29 -6.66 -18.60
CA ARG A 4 33.71 -7.96 -18.30
C ARG A 4 32.23 -7.72 -18.03
N PHE A 5 31.36 -8.37 -18.81
CA PHE A 5 29.92 -8.31 -18.59
C PHE A 5 29.59 -8.83 -17.18
N ASP A 6 28.90 -8.02 -16.39
CA ASP A 6 28.34 -8.42 -15.10
C ASP A 6 26.83 -8.67 -15.27
N PRO A 7 26.37 -9.94 -15.25
CA PRO A 7 24.95 -10.25 -15.40
C PRO A 7 24.05 -9.58 -14.35
N ALA A 8 24.56 -9.33 -13.14
CA ALA A 8 23.80 -8.70 -12.05
C ALA A 8 23.36 -7.26 -12.38
N SER A 9 24.08 -6.59 -13.27
CA SER A 9 23.69 -5.26 -13.79
C SER A 9 22.43 -5.29 -14.66
N THR A 10 22.05 -6.46 -15.19
CA THR A 10 20.94 -6.60 -16.15
C THR A 10 19.78 -7.44 -15.62
N GLY A 11 20.01 -8.27 -14.60
CA GLY A 11 18.97 -9.09 -14.01
C GLY A 11 19.39 -9.75 -12.71
N TRP A 12 18.49 -10.54 -12.14
CA TRP A 12 18.76 -11.38 -10.98
C TRP A 12 18.83 -12.85 -11.36
N ARG A 13 19.61 -13.63 -10.61
CA ARG A 13 19.82 -15.05 -10.88
C ARG A 13 18.63 -15.86 -10.37
N ILE A 14 17.99 -16.61 -11.27
CA ILE A 14 16.88 -17.52 -10.93
C ILE A 14 17.40 -18.90 -10.52
N GLY A 15 18.54 -19.32 -11.07
CA GLY A 15 19.13 -20.62 -10.76
C GLY A 15 20.14 -21.08 -11.79
N THR A 16 20.20 -22.38 -12.00
CA THR A 16 21.07 -23.04 -12.99
C THR A 16 20.21 -23.99 -13.83
N ALA A 17 20.35 -23.93 -15.15
CA ALA A 17 19.63 -24.79 -16.07
C ALA A 17 20.04 -26.26 -15.88
N ALA A 18 19.07 -27.11 -15.56
CA ALA A 18 19.27 -28.54 -15.41
C ALA A 18 19.20 -29.28 -16.75
N GLU A 19 18.16 -29.02 -17.56
CA GLU A 19 17.95 -29.63 -18.86
C GLU A 19 17.28 -28.62 -19.83
N PRO A 20 17.90 -28.28 -20.97
CA PRO A 20 19.30 -28.59 -21.32
C PRO A 20 20.27 -27.90 -20.35
N ARG A 21 21.46 -28.48 -20.15
CA ARG A 21 22.52 -27.86 -19.33
C ARG A 21 23.05 -26.59 -20.00
N ALA A 22 22.48 -25.44 -19.65
CA ALA A 22 22.77 -24.14 -20.26
C ALA A 22 23.43 -23.13 -19.30
N GLY A 23 23.89 -23.57 -18.13
CA GLY A 23 24.55 -22.69 -17.15
C GLY A 23 23.58 -21.87 -16.31
N GLN A 24 23.96 -20.65 -15.92
CA GLN A 24 23.14 -19.82 -15.05
C GLN A 24 21.92 -19.23 -15.78
N LEU A 25 20.78 -19.24 -15.11
CA LEU A 25 19.55 -18.61 -15.59
C LEU A 25 19.31 -17.30 -14.87
N TRP A 26 18.92 -16.28 -15.63
CA TRP A 26 18.74 -14.91 -15.16
C TRP A 26 17.39 -14.36 -15.60
N CYS A 27 16.75 -13.57 -14.73
CA CYS A 27 15.56 -12.79 -15.04
C CYS A 27 15.96 -11.33 -15.16
N PRO A 28 15.70 -10.67 -16.30
CA PRO A 28 15.94 -9.24 -16.44
C PRO A 28 15.21 -8.41 -15.38
N TRP A 29 15.82 -7.32 -14.91
CA TRP A 29 15.22 -6.43 -13.89
C TRP A 29 13.93 -5.75 -14.36
N ASP A 30 13.76 -5.58 -15.66
CA ASP A 30 12.58 -4.97 -16.30
C ASP A 30 11.44 -5.99 -16.52
N ARG A 31 11.62 -7.25 -16.10
CA ARG A 31 10.60 -8.30 -16.19
C ARG A 31 10.06 -8.68 -14.83
N THR A 32 8.73 -8.81 -14.79
CA THR A 32 8.03 -9.39 -13.65
C THR A 32 8.19 -10.91 -13.66
N ALA A 33 8.43 -11.49 -12.48
CA ALA A 33 8.47 -12.93 -12.27
C ALA A 33 7.59 -13.33 -11.07
N GLY A 34 6.97 -14.50 -11.16
CA GLY A 34 6.26 -15.13 -10.06
C GLY A 34 6.98 -16.38 -9.58
N VAL A 35 7.20 -16.50 -8.27
CA VAL A 35 7.83 -17.68 -7.65
C VAL A 35 6.81 -18.38 -6.78
N ILE A 36 6.46 -19.62 -7.15
CA ILE A 36 5.46 -20.43 -6.47
C ILE A 36 6.16 -21.64 -5.86
N GLY A 37 5.87 -21.91 -4.59
CA GLY A 37 6.44 -23.04 -3.88
C GLY A 37 5.80 -23.22 -2.50
N PRO A 38 5.84 -24.43 -1.93
CA PRO A 38 5.27 -24.69 -0.61
C PRO A 38 5.99 -23.89 0.50
N GLN A 39 5.42 -23.90 1.70
CA GLN A 39 6.08 -23.31 2.87
C GLN A 39 7.42 -24.02 3.11
N GLY A 40 8.47 -23.25 3.44
CA GLY A 40 9.80 -23.79 3.67
C GLY A 40 10.60 -24.14 2.41
N SER A 41 10.08 -23.90 1.20
CA SER A 41 10.75 -24.26 -0.06
C SER A 41 11.88 -23.30 -0.49
N GLY A 42 12.33 -22.39 0.38
CA GLY A 42 13.40 -21.45 0.06
C GLY A 42 13.02 -20.18 -0.70
N LYS A 43 11.73 -19.88 -0.93
CA LYS A 43 11.31 -18.68 -1.71
C LYS A 43 11.96 -17.37 -1.23
N THR A 44 12.01 -17.15 0.09
CA THR A 44 12.64 -15.95 0.67
C THR A 44 14.18 -16.06 0.63
N LEU A 45 14.72 -17.16 1.16
CA LEU A 45 16.16 -17.32 1.39
C LEU A 45 16.95 -17.49 0.09
N ASP A 46 16.46 -18.32 -0.82
CA ASP A 46 17.20 -18.75 -2.02
C ASP A 46 16.89 -17.90 -3.26
N VAL A 47 15.77 -17.16 -3.26
CA VAL A 47 15.33 -16.38 -4.42
C VAL A 47 15.19 -14.88 -4.11
N LEU A 48 14.31 -14.50 -3.18
CA LEU A 48 14.04 -13.08 -2.90
C LEU A 48 15.27 -12.35 -2.33
N THR A 49 15.92 -12.93 -1.33
CA THR A 49 17.06 -12.29 -0.64
C THR A 49 18.25 -12.08 -1.58
N PRO A 50 18.71 -13.08 -2.37
CA PRO A 50 19.78 -12.89 -3.33
C PRO A 50 19.43 -11.87 -4.42
N ALA A 51 18.18 -11.84 -4.89
CA ALA A 51 17.73 -10.79 -5.81
C ALA A 51 17.80 -9.40 -5.15
N LEU A 52 17.27 -9.24 -3.95
CA LEU A 52 17.31 -7.97 -3.22
C LEU A 52 18.75 -7.46 -2.98
N LEU A 53 19.67 -8.35 -2.61
CA LEU A 53 21.08 -8.00 -2.39
C LEU A 53 21.79 -7.62 -3.69
N SER A 54 21.47 -8.28 -4.80
CA SER A 54 22.06 -7.99 -6.13
C SER A 54 21.42 -6.80 -6.85
N ALA A 55 20.29 -6.28 -6.36
CA ALA A 55 19.60 -5.16 -6.98
C ALA A 55 20.50 -3.91 -7.04
N PRO A 56 20.74 -3.33 -8.23
CA PRO A 56 21.73 -2.26 -8.42
C PRO A 56 21.31 -0.91 -7.80
N GLY A 57 20.04 -0.76 -7.42
CA GLY A 57 19.47 0.50 -6.95
C GLY A 57 18.64 0.35 -5.67
N ALA A 58 17.72 1.29 -5.47
CA ALA A 58 16.71 1.21 -4.42
C ALA A 58 15.79 0.00 -4.65
N ALA A 59 15.29 -0.57 -3.56
CA ALA A 59 14.34 -1.68 -3.59
C ALA A 59 13.30 -1.49 -2.50
N LEU A 60 12.07 -1.91 -2.79
CA LEU A 60 10.99 -2.02 -1.82
C LEU A 60 10.63 -3.51 -1.74
N VAL A 61 10.62 -4.04 -0.52
CA VAL A 61 10.27 -5.43 -0.25
C VAL A 61 9.19 -5.47 0.82
N THR A 62 8.19 -6.31 0.61
CA THR A 62 7.17 -6.62 1.61
C THR A 62 7.47 -7.99 2.21
N LEU A 63 7.65 -8.03 3.53
CA LEU A 63 8.00 -9.24 4.27
C LEU A 63 7.01 -9.43 5.40
N THR A 64 6.63 -10.68 5.66
CA THR A 64 5.70 -11.03 6.73
C THR A 64 6.39 -11.48 8.02
N LYS A 65 7.72 -11.58 8.02
CA LYS A 65 8.54 -12.00 9.16
C LYS A 65 9.72 -11.05 9.32
N THR A 66 9.94 -10.57 10.54
CA THR A 66 11.10 -9.75 10.89
C THR A 66 12.41 -10.48 10.61
N ASP A 67 12.48 -11.80 10.85
CA ASP A 67 13.68 -12.60 10.58
C ASP A 67 14.13 -12.53 9.11
N ASP A 68 13.17 -12.50 8.17
CA ASP A 68 13.47 -12.42 6.74
C ASP A 68 14.08 -11.06 6.36
N LEU A 69 13.69 -9.98 7.04
CA LEU A 69 14.26 -8.64 6.84
C LEU A 69 15.74 -8.62 7.24
N LEU A 70 16.08 -9.26 8.36
CA LEU A 70 17.43 -9.32 8.90
C LEU A 70 18.42 -10.04 7.97
N LEU A 71 17.94 -10.89 7.06
CA LEU A 71 18.79 -11.53 6.05
C LEU A 71 19.44 -10.54 5.06
N SER A 72 18.85 -9.34 4.90
CA SER A 72 19.29 -8.37 3.89
C SER A 72 19.63 -7.00 4.47
N LEU A 73 19.08 -6.63 5.63
CA LEU A 73 19.15 -5.28 6.17
C LEU A 73 20.60 -4.75 6.27
N THR A 74 21.47 -5.46 6.99
CA THR A 74 22.85 -5.02 7.23
C THR A 74 23.64 -4.83 5.93
N ALA A 75 23.50 -5.77 4.99
CA ALA A 75 24.18 -5.67 3.70
C ALA A 75 23.61 -4.54 2.83
N ARG A 76 22.32 -4.22 2.96
CA ARG A 76 21.69 -3.08 2.26
C ARG A 76 22.01 -1.73 2.90
N GLN A 77 22.39 -1.71 4.18
CA GLN A 77 22.86 -0.53 4.91
C GLN A 77 24.36 -0.27 4.75
N ASP A 78 25.12 -1.23 4.21
CA ASP A 78 26.55 -1.07 3.99
C ASP A 78 26.87 0.18 3.16
N HIS A 79 28.02 0.80 3.42
CA HIS A 79 28.43 2.07 2.84
C HIS A 79 27.44 3.23 3.07
N GLU A 80 26.82 3.30 4.26
CA GLU A 80 25.91 4.37 4.67
C GLU A 80 24.65 4.51 3.78
N ARG A 81 24.27 3.43 3.11
CA ARG A 81 23.07 3.42 2.26
C ARG A 81 21.81 3.49 3.13
N PRO A 82 20.86 4.40 2.83
CA PRO A 82 19.67 4.56 3.64
C PRO A 82 18.76 3.33 3.51
N VAL A 83 18.30 2.84 4.65
CA VAL A 83 17.25 1.84 4.75
C VAL A 83 16.25 2.33 5.79
N ALA A 84 14.97 2.11 5.52
CA ALA A 84 13.90 2.45 6.44
C ALA A 84 12.84 1.34 6.39
N VAL A 85 12.24 1.06 7.55
CA VAL A 85 11.30 -0.06 7.78
C VAL A 85 9.95 0.53 8.15
N LEU A 86 8.95 0.32 7.29
CA LEU A 86 7.57 0.61 7.62
C LEU A 86 6.98 -0.58 8.36
N ASP A 87 6.82 -0.44 9.66
CA ASP A 87 6.27 -1.49 10.53
C ASP A 87 5.20 -0.90 11.44
N PRO A 88 3.94 -0.87 10.99
CA PRO A 88 2.85 -0.29 11.77
C PRO A 88 2.54 -1.08 13.05
N PHE A 89 3.08 -2.30 13.22
CA PHE A 89 2.79 -3.18 14.35
C PHE A 89 3.93 -3.25 15.37
N GLY A 90 5.05 -2.56 15.15
CA GLY A 90 6.17 -2.52 16.09
C GLY A 90 6.87 -3.88 16.33
N LEU A 91 6.82 -4.80 15.35
CA LEU A 91 7.52 -6.09 15.34
C LEU A 91 9.03 -6.01 15.05
N ALA A 92 9.52 -4.87 14.57
CA ALA A 92 10.88 -4.62 14.10
C ALA A 92 11.60 -3.57 14.96
N GLU A 93 11.43 -3.66 16.28
CA GLU A 93 12.01 -2.71 17.24
C GLU A 93 13.53 -2.57 17.07
N GLY A 94 14.01 -1.32 17.13
CA GLY A 94 15.44 -0.99 17.02
C GLY A 94 15.96 -0.87 15.59
N LEU A 95 15.14 -1.16 14.57
CA LEU A 95 15.51 -0.91 13.17
C LEU A 95 15.15 0.53 12.75
N PRO A 96 15.76 1.08 11.68
CA PRO A 96 15.46 2.44 11.23
C PRO A 96 14.01 2.54 10.76
N GLU A 97 13.19 3.29 11.47
CA GLU A 97 11.74 3.37 11.23
C GLU A 97 11.40 4.31 10.06
N LEU A 98 10.41 3.90 9.25
CA LEU A 98 9.74 4.76 8.29
C LEU A 98 8.35 5.11 8.82
N ILE A 99 8.18 6.36 9.25
CA ILE A 99 6.85 6.91 9.57
C ILE A 99 6.25 7.49 8.29
N TRP A 100 5.06 7.01 7.92
CA TRP A 100 4.36 7.47 6.73
C TRP A 100 3.01 8.09 7.09
N ASP A 101 2.84 9.37 6.77
CA ASP A 101 1.57 10.07 6.90
C ASP A 101 0.73 9.92 5.61
N PRO A 102 -0.45 9.25 5.66
CA PRO A 102 -1.32 9.06 4.49
C PRO A 102 -1.97 10.36 4.00
N ILE A 103 -1.94 11.44 4.77
CA ILE A 103 -2.49 12.77 4.41
C ILE A 103 -1.46 13.59 3.64
N ARG A 104 -0.16 13.43 3.94
CA ARG A 104 0.93 14.22 3.34
C ARG A 104 0.88 14.24 1.82
N GLY A 105 0.65 15.39 1.20
CA GLY A 105 0.59 15.54 -0.27
C GLY A 105 -0.80 15.35 -0.88
N CYS A 106 -1.82 15.02 -0.09
CA CYS A 106 -3.21 14.95 -0.53
C CYS A 106 -3.84 16.34 -0.79
N THR A 107 -3.09 17.44 -0.67
CA THR A 107 -3.47 18.72 -1.27
C THR A 107 -3.57 18.62 -2.79
N ASP A 108 -2.81 17.72 -3.41
CA ASP A 108 -3.04 17.27 -4.78
C ASP A 108 -4.19 16.23 -4.80
N PRO A 109 -5.32 16.53 -5.46
CA PRO A 109 -6.45 15.62 -5.55
C PRO A 109 -6.09 14.26 -6.18
N ILE A 110 -5.17 14.22 -7.16
CA ILE A 110 -4.80 12.95 -7.82
C ILE A 110 -4.10 12.03 -6.82
N THR A 111 -3.25 12.58 -5.96
CA THR A 111 -2.60 11.86 -4.87
C THR A 111 -3.61 11.32 -3.86
N ALA A 112 -4.59 12.14 -3.43
CA ALA A 112 -5.64 11.72 -2.52
C ALA A 112 -6.49 10.58 -3.10
N GLU A 113 -6.90 10.68 -4.36
CA GLU A 113 -7.68 9.66 -5.06
C GLU A 113 -6.91 8.34 -5.17
N ARG A 114 -5.63 8.38 -5.59
CA ARG A 114 -4.81 7.17 -5.74
C ARG A 114 -4.63 6.43 -4.41
N ARG A 115 -4.40 7.16 -3.31
CA ARG A 115 -4.26 6.57 -1.98
C ARG A 115 -5.57 5.97 -1.49
N ALA A 116 -6.68 6.69 -1.64
CA ALA A 116 -7.99 6.19 -1.25
C ALA A 116 -8.37 4.90 -1.98
N LYS A 117 -8.09 4.83 -3.30
CA LYS A 117 -8.26 3.59 -4.08
C LYS A 117 -7.37 2.45 -3.60
N ALA A 118 -6.12 2.74 -3.22
CA ALA A 118 -5.22 1.73 -2.68
C ALA A 118 -5.72 1.17 -1.33
N PHE A 119 -6.19 2.03 -0.42
CA PHE A 119 -6.81 1.60 0.85
C PHE A 119 -8.06 0.75 0.60
N ALA A 120 -8.97 1.23 -0.26
CA ALA A 120 -10.21 0.50 -0.57
C ALA A 120 -9.98 -0.83 -1.30
N ALA A 121 -8.95 -0.92 -2.15
CA ALA A 121 -8.60 -2.19 -2.80
C ALA A 121 -8.23 -3.28 -1.78
N GLY A 122 -7.69 -2.89 -0.62
CA GLY A 122 -7.35 -3.80 0.47
C GLY A 122 -8.56 -4.47 1.14
N THR A 123 -9.78 -3.97 0.93
CA THR A 123 -11.01 -4.55 1.51
C THR A 123 -11.63 -5.63 0.63
N ILE A 124 -11.14 -5.80 -0.60
CA ILE A 124 -11.66 -6.82 -1.52
C ILE A 124 -10.98 -8.15 -1.20
N HIS A 125 -11.68 -9.04 -0.48
CA HIS A 125 -11.16 -10.37 -0.19
C HIS A 125 -11.22 -11.28 -1.43
N ALA A 126 -10.06 -11.81 -1.83
CA ALA A 126 -9.91 -12.71 -2.99
C ALA A 126 -10.63 -14.08 -2.84
N THR A 127 -11.24 -14.35 -1.69
CA THR A 127 -11.91 -15.63 -1.37
C THR A 127 -13.38 -15.68 -1.76
N THR A 128 -13.92 -14.64 -2.40
CA THR A 128 -15.33 -14.63 -2.82
C THR A 128 -15.48 -15.39 -4.14
N THR A 129 -15.61 -16.72 -4.06
CA THR A 129 -15.80 -17.64 -5.20
C THR A 129 -17.23 -17.56 -5.78
N GLY A 130 -17.59 -16.41 -6.33
CA GLY A 130 -18.82 -16.22 -7.10
C GLY A 130 -18.86 -14.86 -7.81
N ASP A 131 -19.20 -14.86 -9.09
CA ASP A 131 -19.20 -13.67 -9.98
C ASP A 131 -20.01 -12.48 -9.43
N SER A 132 -21.06 -12.72 -8.63
CA SER A 132 -21.92 -11.67 -8.07
C SER A 132 -21.38 -11.03 -6.78
N GLY A 133 -20.64 -11.78 -5.96
CA GLY A 133 -20.06 -11.26 -4.70
C GLY A 133 -18.90 -10.29 -4.96
N ASP A 134 -18.11 -10.58 -5.98
CA ASP A 134 -16.98 -9.76 -6.41
C ASP A 134 -17.43 -8.39 -6.97
N ALA A 135 -18.52 -8.35 -7.75
CA ALA A 135 -19.07 -7.09 -8.26
C ALA A 135 -19.57 -6.16 -7.14
N SER A 136 -20.28 -6.71 -6.14
CA SER A 136 -20.76 -5.92 -5.01
C SER A 136 -19.61 -5.42 -4.14
N ALA A 137 -18.58 -6.24 -3.88
CA ALA A 137 -17.41 -5.82 -3.12
C ALA A 137 -16.66 -4.69 -3.81
N ARG A 138 -16.47 -4.79 -5.14
CA ARG A 138 -15.85 -3.73 -5.95
C ARG A 138 -16.66 -2.44 -5.94
N PHE A 139 -17.99 -2.53 -5.98
CA PHE A 139 -18.86 -1.36 -5.89
C PHE A 139 -18.66 -0.63 -4.55
N TYR A 140 -18.72 -1.34 -3.42
CA TYR A 140 -18.53 -0.71 -2.11
C TYR A 140 -17.10 -0.21 -1.87
N ALA A 141 -16.09 -0.89 -2.41
CA ALA A 141 -14.72 -0.38 -2.42
C ALA A 141 -14.61 0.92 -3.22
N ALA A 142 -15.30 1.05 -4.36
CA ALA A 142 -15.33 2.28 -5.14
C ALA A 142 -16.03 3.42 -4.39
N GLU A 143 -17.17 3.17 -3.74
CA GLU A 143 -17.85 4.19 -2.91
C GLU A 143 -17.00 4.59 -1.69
N ALA A 144 -16.39 3.63 -0.99
CA ALA A 144 -15.49 3.90 0.12
C ALA A 144 -14.27 4.73 -0.32
N ALA A 145 -13.71 4.47 -1.51
CA ALA A 145 -12.65 5.30 -2.07
C ALA A 145 -13.08 6.75 -2.27
N LYS A 146 -14.34 7.02 -2.67
CA LYS A 146 -14.88 8.40 -2.78
C LYS A 146 -14.92 9.10 -1.43
N VAL A 147 -15.30 8.37 -0.37
CA VAL A 147 -15.31 8.91 1.00
C VAL A 147 -13.88 9.22 1.44
N LEU A 148 -12.97 8.26 1.31
CA LEU A 148 -11.59 8.41 1.78
C LEU A 148 -10.80 9.47 1.00
N MET A 149 -10.98 9.59 -0.32
CA MET A 149 -10.31 10.64 -1.10
C MET A 149 -10.76 12.03 -0.65
N ALA A 150 -12.06 12.21 -0.38
CA ALA A 150 -12.63 13.45 0.12
C ALA A 150 -12.06 13.79 1.52
N TYR A 151 -11.97 12.82 2.42
CA TYR A 151 -11.44 13.02 3.77
C TYR A 151 -9.95 13.35 3.78
N LEU A 152 -9.13 12.59 3.03
CA LEU A 152 -7.69 12.84 2.93
C LEU A 152 -7.41 14.20 2.32
N HIS A 153 -8.16 14.60 1.29
CA HIS A 153 -8.01 15.91 0.67
C HIS A 153 -8.43 17.04 1.61
N ALA A 154 -9.61 16.94 2.24
CA ALA A 154 -10.08 17.94 3.20
C ALA A 154 -9.11 18.11 4.39
N ALA A 155 -8.58 17.01 4.92
CA ALA A 155 -7.57 17.04 5.98
C ALA A 155 -6.29 17.74 5.52
N ALA A 156 -5.78 17.41 4.33
CA ALA A 156 -4.56 18.01 3.79
C ALA A 156 -4.71 19.52 3.53
N LEU A 157 -5.88 19.98 3.08
CA LEU A 157 -6.16 21.41 2.85
C LEU A 157 -6.17 22.23 4.14
N THR A 158 -6.57 21.62 5.25
CA THR A 158 -6.71 22.29 6.55
C THR A 158 -5.56 22.01 7.52
N GLY A 159 -4.61 21.15 7.13
CA GLY A 159 -3.53 20.71 8.01
C GLY A 159 -4.01 19.81 9.16
N ALA A 160 -5.14 19.12 9.00
CA ALA A 160 -5.67 18.21 9.99
C ALA A 160 -4.84 16.91 10.09
N THR A 161 -4.94 16.24 11.24
CA THR A 161 -4.20 15.00 11.54
C THR A 161 -4.96 13.74 11.12
N LEU A 162 -4.27 12.60 11.15
CA LEU A 162 -4.89 11.30 10.93
C LEU A 162 -6.03 11.01 11.93
N ASP A 163 -5.86 11.39 13.20
CA ASP A 163 -6.92 11.27 14.21
C ASP A 163 -8.22 11.99 13.80
N THR A 164 -8.08 13.14 13.15
CA THR A 164 -9.23 13.89 12.63
C THR A 164 -9.93 13.11 11.52
N VAL A 165 -9.16 12.51 10.61
CA VAL A 165 -9.70 11.65 9.56
C VAL A 165 -10.37 10.40 10.16
N LEU A 166 -9.77 9.76 11.16
CA LEU A 166 -10.35 8.59 11.82
C LEU A 166 -11.66 8.92 12.54
N ARG A 167 -11.76 10.09 13.16
CA ARG A 167 -13.02 10.60 13.71
C ARG A 167 -14.11 10.73 12.64
N TRP A 168 -13.77 11.27 11.47
CA TRP A 168 -14.70 11.36 10.35
C TRP A 168 -15.11 9.97 9.82
N VAL A 169 -14.17 9.02 9.72
CA VAL A 169 -14.44 7.64 9.31
C VAL A 169 -15.30 6.88 10.33
N ALA A 170 -15.12 7.15 11.63
CA ALA A 170 -15.90 6.53 12.70
C ALA A 170 -17.37 7.00 12.71
N ASN A 171 -17.62 8.26 12.33
CA ASN A 171 -18.96 8.82 12.28
C ASN A 171 -19.20 9.69 11.02
N PRO A 172 -19.31 9.08 9.82
CA PRO A 172 -19.39 9.83 8.55
C PRO A 172 -20.64 10.72 8.44
N THR A 173 -21.78 10.26 8.93
CA THR A 173 -23.05 11.00 8.86
C THR A 173 -23.13 12.13 9.89
N GLY A 174 -22.38 12.03 10.99
CA GLY A 174 -22.28 13.07 12.01
C GLY A 174 -21.09 14.00 11.86
N SER A 175 -20.32 13.88 10.77
CA SER A 175 -19.13 14.70 10.50
C SER A 175 -19.33 15.56 9.25
N PRO A 176 -19.98 16.73 9.34
CA PRO A 176 -20.21 17.61 8.19
C PRO A 176 -18.93 18.29 7.68
N GLU A 177 -17.89 18.37 8.52
CA GLU A 177 -16.72 19.21 8.28
C GLU A 177 -15.99 18.91 6.96
N PRO A 178 -15.76 17.64 6.55
CA PRO A 178 -15.12 17.37 5.26
C PRO A 178 -15.90 17.91 4.08
N ALA A 179 -17.24 17.82 4.12
CA ALA A 179 -18.09 18.34 3.05
C ALA A 179 -18.05 19.88 3.01
N GLU A 180 -18.07 20.53 4.18
CA GLU A 180 -17.96 21.99 4.29
C GLU A 180 -16.60 22.51 3.82
N ILE A 181 -15.51 21.82 4.18
CA ILE A 181 -14.16 22.14 3.71
C ILE A 181 -14.10 22.02 2.18
N LEU A 182 -14.61 20.93 1.60
CA LEU A 182 -14.59 20.72 0.16
C LEU A 182 -15.49 21.70 -0.61
N LEU A 183 -16.52 22.24 0.04
CA LEU A 183 -17.41 23.23 -0.57
C LEU A 183 -16.82 24.65 -0.55
N SER A 184 -16.08 25.00 0.51
CA SER A 184 -15.66 26.38 0.79
C SER A 184 -14.18 26.65 0.54
N HIS A 185 -13.31 25.64 0.58
CA HIS A 185 -11.87 25.85 0.48
C HIS A 185 -11.45 26.16 -0.96
N PRO A 186 -10.69 27.24 -1.24
CA PRO A 186 -10.34 27.67 -2.60
C PRO A 186 -9.56 26.64 -3.43
N HIS A 187 -8.83 25.75 -2.76
CA HIS A 187 -8.05 24.69 -3.39
C HIS A 187 -8.73 23.32 -3.39
N ALA A 188 -10.00 23.24 -3.00
CA ALA A 188 -10.74 21.99 -3.03
C ALA A 188 -10.97 21.52 -4.48
N ALA A 189 -10.83 20.22 -4.67
CA ALA A 189 -11.17 19.58 -5.93
C ALA A 189 -12.66 19.83 -6.29
N PRO A 190 -12.94 20.34 -7.50
CA PRO A 190 -14.31 20.65 -7.91
C PRO A 190 -15.25 19.45 -7.78
N PHE A 191 -16.46 19.70 -7.28
CA PHE A 191 -17.56 18.73 -7.15
C PHE A 191 -17.33 17.57 -6.16
N TRP A 192 -16.17 17.48 -5.50
CA TRP A 192 -15.89 16.39 -4.55
C TRP A 192 -16.79 16.42 -3.32
N HIS A 193 -17.27 17.60 -2.91
CA HIS A 193 -18.31 17.70 -1.87
C HIS A 193 -19.57 16.92 -2.28
N GLY A 194 -19.99 16.99 -3.55
CA GLY A 194 -21.17 16.31 -4.07
C GLY A 194 -20.97 14.81 -4.21
N LEU A 195 -19.75 14.38 -4.60
CA LEU A 195 -19.38 12.97 -4.63
C LEU A 195 -19.38 12.36 -3.22
N LEU A 196 -18.82 13.07 -2.23
CA LEU A 196 -18.84 12.65 -0.84
C LEU A 196 -20.27 12.50 -0.34
N GLN A 197 -21.11 13.53 -0.52
CA GLN A 197 -22.51 13.50 -0.11
C GLN A 197 -23.24 12.33 -0.78
N GLY A 198 -23.13 12.17 -2.10
CA GLY A 198 -23.74 11.07 -2.82
C GLY A 198 -23.34 9.67 -2.31
N ALA A 199 -22.12 9.51 -1.80
CA ALA A 199 -21.64 8.26 -1.22
C ALA A 199 -22.17 7.97 0.20
N ILE A 200 -22.57 9.01 0.96
CA ILE A 200 -22.97 8.90 2.37
C ILE A 200 -24.42 9.32 2.69
N THR A 201 -25.18 9.86 1.73
CA THR A 201 -26.56 10.34 1.93
C THR A 201 -27.59 9.64 1.04
N GLY A 202 -27.36 8.36 0.71
CA GLY A 202 -28.25 7.55 -0.13
C GLY A 202 -29.15 6.60 0.66
N ASP A 203 -29.63 5.56 -0.03
CA ASP A 203 -30.32 4.41 0.56
C ASP A 203 -29.55 3.83 1.75
N GLU A 204 -30.24 3.55 2.86
CA GLU A 204 -29.64 3.18 4.15
C GLU A 204 -28.67 2.00 4.04
N ARG A 205 -29.04 0.97 3.26
CA ARG A 205 -28.20 -0.21 3.06
C ARG A 205 -26.94 0.12 2.29
N THR A 206 -27.05 0.94 1.24
CA THR A 206 -25.91 1.33 0.41
C THR A 206 -24.95 2.19 1.21
N THR A 207 -25.47 3.21 1.89
CA THR A 207 -24.71 4.09 2.80
C THR A 207 -24.03 3.29 3.91
N GLY A 208 -24.75 2.41 4.60
CA GLY A 208 -24.22 1.60 5.69
C GLY A 208 -23.07 0.68 5.25
N ASN A 209 -23.20 0.06 4.07
CA ASN A 209 -22.15 -0.78 3.50
C ASN A 209 -20.92 0.06 3.08
N THR A 210 -21.12 1.22 2.45
CA THR A 210 -20.02 2.16 2.13
C THR A 210 -19.25 2.59 3.37
N ILE A 211 -19.95 2.96 4.45
CA ILE A 211 -19.35 3.36 5.74
C ILE A 211 -18.53 2.19 6.32
N THR A 212 -19.12 1.00 6.37
CA THR A 212 -18.44 -0.20 6.89
C THR A 212 -17.18 -0.50 6.08
N THR A 213 -17.23 -0.40 4.75
CA THR A 213 -16.06 -0.61 3.88
C THR A 213 -14.99 0.47 4.09
N ALA A 214 -15.36 1.74 4.26
CA ALA A 214 -14.41 2.80 4.57
C ALA A 214 -13.72 2.58 5.94
N GLN A 215 -14.46 2.13 6.95
CA GLN A 215 -13.91 1.76 8.26
C GLN A 215 -12.96 0.56 8.16
N GLN A 216 -13.31 -0.47 7.39
CA GLN A 216 -12.44 -1.62 7.13
C GLN A 216 -11.14 -1.21 6.44
N ALA A 217 -11.22 -0.34 5.44
CA ALA A 217 -10.06 0.16 4.70
C ALA A 217 -9.06 0.93 5.60
N MET A 218 -9.55 1.53 6.68
CA MET A 218 -8.74 2.29 7.65
C MET A 218 -8.49 1.55 8.96
N SER A 219 -8.91 0.27 9.06
CA SER A 219 -8.90 -0.51 10.31
C SER A 219 -7.54 -0.61 10.99
N LEU A 220 -6.45 -0.60 10.21
CA LEU A 220 -5.07 -0.59 10.73
C LEU A 220 -4.84 0.54 11.73
N PHE A 221 -5.37 1.73 11.43
CA PHE A 221 -5.15 2.94 12.23
C PHE A 221 -6.10 3.05 13.43
N PHE A 222 -7.11 2.19 13.54
CA PHE A 222 -7.99 2.11 14.70
C PHE A 222 -7.42 1.21 15.82
N GLN A 223 -6.31 0.52 15.58
CA GLN A 223 -5.70 -0.32 16.61
C GLN A 223 -4.91 0.54 17.61
N PRO A 224 -5.05 0.29 18.94
CA PRO A 224 -4.44 1.14 19.97
C PRO A 224 -2.91 1.22 19.91
N ASP A 225 -2.26 0.17 19.42
CA ASP A 225 -0.81 0.02 19.43
C ASP A 225 -0.14 0.34 18.08
N THR A 226 -0.91 0.77 17.07
CA THR A 226 -0.37 1.18 15.77
C THR A 226 0.32 2.53 15.90
N ARG A 227 1.57 2.61 15.44
CA ARG A 227 2.37 3.84 15.40
C ARG A 227 2.25 4.59 14.08
#